data_AF-C6KVS0-F1
#
_entry.id   AF-C6KVS0-F1
#
_cell.length_a   1.000
_cell.length_b   1.000
_cell.length_c   1.000
_cell.angle_alpha   90.00
_cell.angle_beta   90.00
_cell.angle_gamma   90.00
#
_symmetry.space_group_name_H-M   'P 1'
#
loop_
_entity.id
_entity.type
_entity.pdbx_description
1 polymer ?
#
loop_
_entity_poly.entity_id
_entity_poly.type
_entity_poly.pdbx_seq_one_letter_code
_entity_poly.pdbx_strand_id
1 'polypeptide(L)'
;TTEPGDPTKICYRESDYHGDKYHFCSDGCKEIFDNEPEKYSQAWLPVHQIYQGNCFPEGTDPTVEGFDPMAAVMDYYDLKVGRDNFDFEGSEDQKNFAAWRGDAVQGDKA
;
A
#
# COMPACT_ATOMS: atom_id res chain seq x y z
N THR A 1 -14.20 -2.10 4.37
CA THR A 1 -14.64 -2.07 5.78
C THR A 1 -15.20 -3.43 6.14
N THR A 2 -15.83 -3.60 7.31
CA THR A 2 -16.59 -4.83 7.65
C THR A 2 -18.09 -4.54 7.54
N GLU A 3 -18.92 -5.58 7.44
CA GLU A 3 -20.37 -5.41 7.36
C GLU A 3 -20.93 -4.84 8.67
N PRO A 4 -21.96 -3.97 8.61
CA PRO A 4 -22.67 -3.54 9.81
C PRO A 4 -23.25 -4.74 10.56
N GLY A 5 -22.88 -4.89 11.83
CA GLY A 5 -23.35 -5.98 12.68
C GLY A 5 -22.51 -7.27 12.64
N ASP A 6 -21.53 -7.36 11.74
CA ASP A 6 -20.56 -8.46 11.71
C ASP A 6 -19.14 -7.94 11.41
N PRO A 7 -18.32 -7.70 12.44
CA PRO A 7 -16.95 -7.22 12.26
C PRO A 7 -16.01 -8.27 11.66
N THR A 8 -16.45 -9.51 11.46
CA THR A 8 -15.62 -10.57 10.87
C THR A 8 -15.83 -10.70 9.35
N LYS A 9 -16.88 -10.09 8.81
CA LYS A 9 -17.22 -10.16 7.39
C LYS A 9 -16.81 -8.88 6.67
N ILE A 10 -16.00 -9.00 5.62
CA ILE A 10 -15.57 -7.86 4.81
C ILE A 10 -16.75 -7.32 3.99
N CYS A 11 -16.94 -6.01 4.03
CA CYS A 11 -17.89 -5.28 3.19
C CYS A 11 -17.27 -5.07 1.81
N TYR A 12 -17.49 -6.04 0.92
CA TYR A 12 -17.03 -5.99 -0.47
C TYR A 12 -18.23 -5.72 -1.39
N ARG A 13 -18.03 -4.85 -2.39
CA ARG A 13 -19.03 -4.50 -3.40
C ARG A 13 -18.37 -4.42 -4.77
N GLU A 14 -19.15 -4.55 -5.84
CA GLU A 14 -18.68 -4.41 -7.21
C GLU A 14 -19.71 -3.73 -8.11
N SER A 15 -19.24 -3.07 -9.17
CA SER A 15 -20.04 -2.56 -10.30
C SER A 15 -19.38 -2.95 -11.62
N ASP A 16 -20.19 -3.14 -12.66
CA ASP A 16 -19.71 -3.32 -14.03
C ASP A 16 -19.92 -2.01 -14.81
N TYR A 17 -18.89 -1.53 -15.50
CA TYR A 17 -18.94 -0.32 -16.32
C TYR A 17 -18.07 -0.50 -17.57
N HIS A 18 -18.65 -0.27 -18.76
CA HIS A 18 -18.00 -0.53 -20.06
C HIS A 18 -17.40 -1.95 -20.26
N GLY A 19 -17.97 -2.95 -19.58
CA GLY A 19 -17.49 -4.33 -19.66
C GLY A 19 -16.35 -4.65 -18.68
N ASP A 20 -15.87 -3.65 -17.95
CA ASP A 20 -14.89 -3.82 -16.88
C ASP A 20 -15.58 -3.91 -15.51
N LYS A 21 -14.93 -4.63 -14.59
CA LYS A 21 -15.40 -4.80 -13.21
C LYS A 21 -14.59 -3.92 -12.26
N TYR A 22 -15.30 -3.19 -11.41
CA TYR A 22 -14.75 -2.29 -10.40
C TYR A 22 -15.13 -2.76 -9.00
N HIS A 23 -14.24 -2.59 -8.03
CA HIS A 23 -14.39 -3.13 -6.67
C HIS A 23 -14.34 -2.02 -5.62
N PHE A 24 -15.22 -2.12 -4.62
CA PHE A 24 -15.40 -1.10 -3.60
C PHE A 24 -15.45 -1.71 -2.20
N CYS A 25 -14.97 -0.92 -1.23
CA CYS A 25 -14.84 -1.34 0.15
C CYS A 25 -16.09 -1.08 1.00
N SER A 26 -17.15 -0.51 0.42
CA SER A 26 -18.41 -0.16 1.08
C SER A 26 -19.49 0.19 0.05
N ASP A 27 -20.75 0.21 0.50
CA ASP A 27 -21.88 0.71 -0.29
C ASP A 27 -21.70 2.18 -0.71
N GLY A 28 -21.23 3.04 0.19
CA GLY A 28 -21.03 4.46 -0.10
C GLY A 28 -19.99 4.71 -1.19
N CYS A 29 -18.88 3.97 -1.18
CA CYS A 29 -17.88 4.08 -2.26
C CYS A 29 -18.43 3.60 -3.61
N LYS A 30 -19.24 2.53 -3.62
CA LYS A 30 -19.90 2.06 -4.84
C LYS A 30 -20.88 3.10 -5.37
N GLU A 31 -21.70 3.69 -4.51
CA GLU A 31 -22.67 4.72 -4.90
C GLU A 31 -21.97 5.96 -5.50
N ILE A 32 -20.86 6.40 -4.91
CA ILE A 32 -20.05 7.50 -5.47
C ILE A 32 -19.55 7.15 -6.88
N PHE A 33 -19.06 5.92 -7.08
CA PHE A 33 -18.61 5.48 -8.41
C PHE A 33 -19.75 5.42 -9.41
N ASP A 34 -20.88 4.80 -9.05
CA ASP A 34 -22.03 4.65 -9.94
C ASP A 34 -22.60 6.01 -10.40
N ASN A 35 -22.43 7.05 -9.59
CA ASN A 35 -22.86 8.42 -9.91
C ASN A 35 -21.89 9.19 -10.83
N GLU A 36 -20.58 8.90 -10.78
CA GLU A 36 -19.57 9.55 -11.65
C GLU A 36 -18.54 8.53 -12.22
N PRO A 37 -18.97 7.47 -12.93
CA PRO A 37 -18.08 6.35 -13.28
C PRO A 37 -17.00 6.75 -14.29
N GLU A 38 -17.29 7.70 -15.20
CA GLU A 38 -16.31 8.25 -16.15
C GLU A 38 -15.12 8.87 -15.42
N LYS A 39 -15.36 9.51 -14.27
CA LYS A 39 -14.33 10.19 -13.50
C LYS A 39 -13.45 9.20 -12.73
N TYR A 40 -14.07 8.22 -12.06
CA TYR A 40 -13.35 7.29 -11.20
C TYR A 40 -12.72 6.11 -11.94
N SER A 41 -13.21 5.75 -13.13
CA SER A 41 -12.56 4.75 -14.00
C SER A 41 -11.15 5.16 -14.44
N GLN A 42 -10.82 6.46 -14.37
CA GLN A 42 -9.51 7.01 -14.71
C GLN A 42 -8.50 6.95 -13.55
N ALA A 43 -8.88 6.40 -12.39
CA ALA A 43 -8.04 6.43 -11.20
C ALA A 43 -6.72 5.67 -11.40
N TRP A 44 -5.61 6.31 -11.02
CA TRP A 44 -4.28 5.70 -10.98
C TRP A 44 -4.14 4.88 -9.70
N LEU A 45 -4.62 3.63 -9.72
CA LEU A 45 -4.61 2.76 -8.54
C LEU A 45 -3.22 2.14 -8.33
N PRO A 46 -2.50 2.45 -7.23
CA PRO A 46 -1.09 2.07 -7.09
C PRO A 46 -0.82 0.57 -7.28
N VAL A 47 -1.65 -0.31 -6.72
CA VAL A 47 -1.49 -1.77 -6.87
C VAL A 47 -1.60 -2.21 -8.33
N HIS A 48 -2.55 -1.64 -9.10
CA HIS A 48 -2.69 -1.97 -10.52
C HIS A 48 -1.50 -1.44 -11.33
N GLN A 49 -0.96 -0.29 -10.95
CA GLN A 49 0.15 0.36 -11.63
C GLN A 49 1.47 -0.35 -11.36
N ILE A 50 1.66 -0.93 -10.17
CA ILE A 50 2.76 -1.85 -9.86
C ILE A 50 2.69 -3.07 -10.79
N TYR A 51 1.52 -3.69 -10.95
CA TYR A 51 1.36 -4.84 -11.86
C TYR A 51 1.59 -4.47 -13.34
N GLN A 52 1.33 -3.23 -13.72
CA GLN A 52 1.62 -2.72 -15.06
C GLN A 52 3.09 -2.34 -15.26
N GLY A 53 3.91 -2.34 -14.19
CA GLY A 53 5.32 -1.96 -14.23
C GLY A 53 5.57 -0.45 -14.22
N ASN A 54 4.57 0.36 -13.88
CA ASN A 54 4.64 1.83 -13.89
C ASN A 54 5.19 2.43 -12.58
N CYS A 55 5.57 1.60 -11.62
CA CYS A 55 6.03 2.01 -10.29
C CYS A 55 7.46 1.53 -10.01
N PHE A 56 8.34 1.60 -11.02
CA PHE A 56 9.75 1.26 -10.90
C PHE A 56 10.62 2.45 -11.33
N PRO A 57 11.86 2.58 -10.83
CA PRO A 57 12.79 3.60 -11.31
C PRO A 57 12.98 3.52 -12.82
N GLU A 58 13.19 4.67 -13.47
CA GLU A 58 13.42 4.75 -14.91
C GLU A 58 14.58 3.85 -15.34
N GLY A 59 14.36 3.02 -16.36
CA GLY A 59 15.35 2.06 -16.87
C GLY A 59 15.41 0.72 -16.13
N THR A 60 14.52 0.47 -15.16
CA THR A 60 14.37 -0.85 -14.53
C THR A 60 13.93 -1.89 -15.56
N ASP A 61 14.66 -3.01 -15.67
CA ASP A 61 14.27 -4.17 -16.47
C ASP A 61 13.66 -5.25 -15.55
N PRO A 62 12.32 -5.42 -15.52
CA PRO A 62 11.68 -6.40 -14.66
C PRO A 62 11.79 -7.84 -15.18
N THR A 63 12.46 -8.08 -16.31
CA THR A 63 12.59 -9.41 -16.93
C THR A 63 13.87 -10.14 -16.55
N VAL A 64 14.78 -9.48 -15.84
CA VAL A 64 16.04 -10.08 -15.39
C VAL A 64 15.79 -11.18 -14.35
N GLU A 65 16.61 -12.22 -14.40
CA GLU A 65 16.56 -13.29 -13.40
C GLU A 65 16.85 -12.74 -12.01
N GLY A 66 16.01 -13.08 -11.03
CA GLY A 66 16.14 -12.60 -9.66
C GLY A 66 15.59 -11.19 -9.41
N PHE A 67 14.85 -10.61 -10.36
CA PHE A 67 14.16 -9.33 -10.14
C PHE A 67 13.23 -9.40 -8.91
N ASP A 68 13.43 -8.47 -7.97
CA ASP A 68 12.54 -8.28 -6.82
C ASP A 68 11.63 -7.07 -7.09
N PRO A 69 10.35 -7.29 -7.48
CA PRO A 69 9.43 -6.20 -7.77
C PRO A 69 9.12 -5.36 -6.54
N MET A 70 9.19 -5.93 -5.33
CA MET A 70 8.88 -5.18 -4.11
C MET A 70 10.01 -4.22 -3.77
N ALA A 71 11.26 -4.66 -3.91
CA ALA A 71 12.43 -3.80 -3.73
C ALA A 71 12.43 -2.63 -4.74
N ALA A 72 12.09 -2.90 -6.01
CA ALA A 72 11.99 -1.87 -7.03
C ALA A 72 10.89 -0.84 -6.74
N VAL A 73 9.73 -1.27 -6.21
CA VAL A 73 8.67 -0.35 -5.76
C VAL A 73 9.13 0.51 -4.59
N MET A 74 9.84 -0.07 -3.62
CA MET A 74 10.36 0.70 -2.48
C MET A 74 11.37 1.76 -2.94
N ASP A 75 12.23 1.43 -3.91
CA ASP A 75 13.16 2.38 -4.52
C ASP A 75 12.42 3.49 -5.29
N TYR A 76 11.39 3.14 -6.07
CA TYR A 76 10.53 4.12 -6.75
C TYR A 76 9.81 5.08 -5.77
N TYR A 77 9.54 4.63 -4.54
CA TYR A 77 8.95 5.46 -3.49
C TYR A 77 9.97 6.25 -2.68
N ASP A 78 11.27 6.19 -3.02
CA ASP A 78 12.38 6.77 -2.24
C ASP A 78 12.39 6.29 -0.77
N LEU A 79 11.91 5.07 -0.52
CA LEU A 79 11.80 4.51 0.83
C LEU A 79 13.11 3.84 1.23
N LYS A 80 13.75 4.31 2.32
CA LYS A 80 14.98 3.70 2.84
C LYS A 80 14.64 2.48 3.67
N VAL A 81 14.67 1.32 3.01
CA VAL A 81 14.36 0.03 3.64
C VAL A 81 15.24 -0.22 4.86
N GLY A 82 14.63 -0.58 5.99
CA GLY A 82 15.31 -0.78 7.28
C GLY A 82 15.41 0.47 8.15
N ARG A 83 15.06 1.65 7.60
CA ARG A 83 15.02 2.92 8.33
C ARG A 83 13.61 3.50 8.39
N ASP A 84 12.98 3.64 7.22
CA ASP A 84 11.70 4.33 7.07
C ASP A 84 10.49 3.37 7.21
N ASN A 85 10.73 2.06 7.20
CA ASN A 85 9.71 1.01 7.30
C ASN A 85 10.02 -0.01 8.41
N PHE A 86 9.14 -1.01 8.52
CA PHE A 86 9.10 -2.06 9.55
C PHE A 86 8.60 -1.57 10.92
N ASP A 87 8.68 -2.46 11.91
CA ASP A 87 8.19 -2.20 13.26
C ASP A 87 8.98 -1.10 13.96
N PHE A 88 8.33 -0.44 14.91
CA PHE A 88 8.98 0.56 15.75
C PHE A 88 10.10 -0.04 16.60
N GLU A 89 9.89 -1.24 17.15
CA GLU A 89 10.93 -1.94 17.92
C GLU A 89 12.12 -2.29 17.02
N GLY A 90 13.33 -1.86 17.42
CA GLY A 90 14.57 -2.02 16.65
C GLY A 90 14.85 -0.89 15.64
N SER A 91 13.87 -0.03 15.36
CA SER A 91 14.00 1.07 14.39
C SER A 91 14.97 2.17 14.82
N GLU A 92 15.39 2.99 13.85
CA GLU A 92 16.12 4.23 14.12
C GLU A 92 15.28 5.21 14.97
N ASP A 93 13.96 5.25 14.71
CA ASP A 93 13.03 6.12 15.43
C ASP A 93 12.95 5.79 16.92
N GLN A 94 12.94 4.50 17.28
CA GLN A 94 12.99 4.09 18.68
C GLN A 94 14.27 4.58 19.37
N LYS A 95 15.43 4.47 18.69
CA LYS A 95 16.72 4.91 19.21
C LYS A 95 16.73 6.43 19.41
N ASN A 96 16.24 7.18 18.43
CA ASN A 96 16.12 8.63 18.49
C ASN A 96 15.20 9.08 19.62
N PHE A 97 14.04 8.43 19.76
CA PHE A 97 13.08 8.77 20.80
C PHE A 97 13.60 8.46 22.22
N ALA A 98 14.26 7.32 22.41
CA ALA A 98 14.90 6.99 23.68
C ALA A 98 15.99 8.00 24.06
N ALA A 99 16.83 8.38 23.09
CA ALA A 99 17.88 9.39 23.31
C ALA A 99 17.29 10.75 23.73
N TRP A 100 16.17 11.18 23.14
CA TRP A 100 15.49 12.42 23.53
C TRP A 100 14.90 12.38 24.93
N ARG A 101 14.40 11.22 25.37
CA ARG A 101 13.85 11.06 26.72
C ARG A 101 14.90 10.79 27.80
N GLY A 102 16.13 10.48 27.39
CA GLY A 102 17.18 10.01 28.31
C GLY A 102 16.95 8.58 28.78
N ASP A 103 16.17 7.80 28.04
CA ASP A 103 15.89 6.40 28.35
C ASP A 103 16.93 5.47 27.71
N ALA A 104 17.10 4.28 28.28
CA ALA A 104 17.80 3.19 27.59
C ALA A 104 16.91 2.61 26.47
N VAL A 105 17.49 2.29 25.32
CA VAL A 105 16.80 1.54 24.27
C VAL A 105 16.62 0.11 24.75
N GLN A 106 15.37 -0.32 24.93
CA GLN A 106 15.04 -1.70 25.30
C GLN A 106 14.77 -2.48 24.02
N GLY A 107 15.61 -3.47 23.68
CA GLY A 107 15.40 -4.23 22.43
C GLY A 107 16.51 -5.17 21.94
N ASP A 108 17.74 -5.16 22.47
CA ASP A 108 18.74 -6.17 22.08
C ASP A 108 18.42 -7.52 22.77
N LYS A 109 17.46 -8.27 22.21
CA LYS A 109 17.40 -9.72 22.39
C LYS A 109 18.03 -10.37 21.16
N ALA A 110 19.11 -11.09 21.42
CA ALA A 110 19.86 -11.94 20.49
C ALA A 110 18.98 -12.98 19.79
#